data_AF-A0A662KE77-F1
#
_entry.id   AF-A0A662KE77-F1
#
_cell.length_a   1.000
_cell.length_b   1.000
_cell.length_c   1.000
_cell.angle_alpha   90.00
_cell.angle_beta   90.00
_cell.angle_gamma   90.00
#
_symmetry.space_group_name_H-M   'P 1'
#
loop_
_entity.id
_entity.type
_entity.pdbx_description
1 polymer ?
#
loop_
_entity_poly.entity_id
_entity_poly.type
_entity_poly.pdbx_seq_one_letter_code
_entity_poly.pdbx_strand_id
1 'polypeptide(L)'
;TYSTFIVGVTPPGSPWDFNISGGVGYYLSVTDTTTFTLNGTPLTDVSVALYPGWNAIGWWNTTSTTAAMLASQIIDCQMIAQWDAETGTYITFLAGITPPGSPWDFTILRGMGLLVKVSSGSVWEG
;
A
#
# COMPACT_ATOMS: atom_id res chain seq x y z
N THR A 1 8.29 12.60 -4.49
CA THR A 1 8.14 13.31 -3.20
C THR A 1 6.93 12.73 -2.49
N TYR A 2 6.95 12.61 -1.16
CA TYR A 2 5.76 12.19 -0.41
C TYR A 2 5.00 13.43 0.05
N SER A 3 3.68 13.36 0.05
CA SER A 3 2.80 14.41 0.58
C SER A 3 2.33 14.03 1.97
N THR A 4 2.17 15.00 2.86
CA THR A 4 1.71 14.77 4.23
C THR A 4 0.71 15.84 4.62
N PHE A 5 -0.46 15.40 5.08
CA PHE A 5 -1.45 16.24 5.72
C PHE A 5 -1.24 16.15 7.23
N ILE A 6 -0.90 17.26 7.87
CA ILE A 6 -0.66 17.32 9.31
C ILE A 6 -1.92 17.86 9.98
N VAL A 7 -2.60 17.02 10.76
CA VAL A 7 -3.84 17.40 11.46
C VAL A 7 -3.59 18.62 12.36
N GLY A 8 -4.43 19.64 12.24
CA GLY A 8 -4.32 20.89 13.00
C GLY A 8 -3.26 21.88 12.47
N VAL A 9 -2.45 21.49 11.48
CA VAL A 9 -1.42 22.35 10.88
C VAL A 9 -1.72 22.61 9.39
N THR A 10 -2.05 21.57 8.63
CA THR A 10 -2.39 21.68 7.20
C THR A 10 -3.85 22.12 7.03
N PRO A 11 -4.14 23.26 6.39
CA PRO A 11 -5.52 23.67 6.13
C PRO A 11 -6.18 22.79 5.04
N PRO A 12 -7.47 22.46 5.17
CA PRO A 12 -8.24 21.83 4.09
C PRO A 12 -8.24 22.68 2.82
N GLY A 13 -8.08 22.03 1.66
CA GLY A 13 -7.97 22.67 0.35
C GLY A 13 -6.65 23.40 0.08
N SER A 14 -5.67 23.30 1.00
CA SER A 14 -4.33 23.83 0.75
C SER A 14 -3.57 22.99 -0.28
N PRO A 15 -2.44 23.47 -0.83
CA PRO A 15 -1.61 22.69 -1.76
C PRO A 15 -1.01 21.40 -1.16
N TRP A 16 -1.08 21.24 0.17
CA TRP A 16 -0.62 20.06 0.90
C TRP A 16 -1.77 19.12 1.28
N ASP A 17 -3.00 19.51 0.98
CA ASP A 17 -4.16 18.63 0.96
C ASP A 17 -4.15 17.83 -0.34
N PHE A 18 -4.54 16.56 -0.28
CA PHE A 18 -4.46 15.66 -1.42
C PHE A 18 -5.66 14.71 -1.45
N ASN A 19 -6.09 14.39 -2.66
CA ASN A 19 -7.18 13.46 -2.86
C ASN A 19 -6.76 12.04 -2.47
N ILE A 20 -7.61 11.38 -1.69
CA ILE A 20 -7.55 9.93 -1.49
C ILE A 20 -8.12 9.26 -2.74
N SER A 21 -7.32 8.39 -3.36
CA SER A 21 -7.67 7.71 -4.61
C SER A 21 -7.79 6.21 -4.39
N GLY A 22 -8.69 5.56 -5.13
CA GLY A 22 -8.86 4.10 -5.08
C GLY A 22 -7.57 3.37 -5.45
N GLY A 23 -7.26 2.30 -4.71
CA GLY A 23 -6.05 1.49 -4.94
C GLY A 23 -4.74 2.11 -4.49
N VAL A 24 -4.70 3.37 -4.05
CA VAL A 24 -3.48 4.02 -3.53
C VAL A 24 -3.35 3.78 -2.03
N GLY A 25 -2.13 3.47 -1.59
CA GLY A 25 -1.81 3.25 -0.17
C GLY A 25 -1.54 4.57 0.55
N TYR A 26 -2.08 4.72 1.77
CA TYR A 26 -1.85 5.87 2.64
C TYR A 26 -1.53 5.40 4.05
N TYR A 27 -0.66 6.13 4.74
CA TYR A 27 -0.34 5.88 6.14
C TYR A 27 -1.02 6.91 7.02
N LEU A 28 -1.59 6.44 8.13
CA LEU A 28 -2.14 7.26 9.19
C LEU A 28 -1.24 7.13 10.42
N SER A 29 -0.84 8.26 10.98
CA SER A 29 -0.21 8.30 12.30
C SER A 29 -1.27 8.63 13.33
N VAL A 30 -1.42 7.78 14.35
CA VAL A 30 -2.38 7.94 15.43
C VAL A 30 -1.66 7.92 16.78
N THR A 31 -2.22 8.57 17.80
CA THR A 31 -1.66 8.59 19.15
C THR A 31 -2.10 7.40 19.98
N ASP A 32 -3.27 6.82 19.64
CA ASP A 32 -3.92 5.76 20.39
C ASP A 32 -4.57 4.75 19.43
N THR A 33 -4.77 3.52 19.89
CA THR A 33 -5.49 2.48 19.14
C THR A 33 -6.85 3.01 18.70
N THR A 34 -7.07 3.03 17.39
CA THR A 34 -8.24 3.68 16.78
C THR A 34 -8.87 2.77 15.74
N THR A 35 -10.20 2.84 15.61
CA THR A 35 -10.94 2.22 14.53
C THR A 35 -11.13 3.22 13.39
N PHE A 36 -10.67 2.86 12.19
CA PHE A 36 -10.95 3.62 10.98
C PHE A 36 -12.13 3.02 10.23
N THR A 37 -13.17 3.82 9.99
CA THR A 37 -14.36 3.41 9.23
C THR A 37 -14.44 4.21 7.94
N LEU A 38 -14.38 3.51 6.81
CA LEU A 38 -14.61 4.10 5.48
C LEU A 38 -16.05 3.86 5.06
N ASN A 39 -16.80 4.94 4.80
CA ASN A 39 -18.17 4.88 4.29
C ASN A 39 -18.19 5.23 2.80
N GLY A 40 -19.01 4.53 2.02
CA GLY A 40 -19.19 4.81 0.60
C GLY A 40 -19.48 3.55 -0.22
N THR A 41 -19.40 3.69 -1.54
CA THR A 41 -19.52 2.58 -2.48
C THR A 41 -18.21 1.77 -2.48
N PRO A 42 -18.26 0.44 -2.30
CA PRO A 42 -17.08 -0.40 -2.46
C PRO A 42 -16.45 -0.24 -3.85
N LEU A 43 -15.12 -0.28 -3.91
CA LEU A 43 -14.39 -0.38 -5.16
C LEU A 43 -14.74 -1.71 -5.85
N THR A 44 -14.81 -1.69 -7.18
CA THR A 44 -15.04 -2.87 -8.04
C THR A 44 -13.80 -3.27 -8.83
N ASP A 45 -12.90 -2.31 -9.04
CA ASP A 45 -11.67 -2.38 -9.81
C ASP A 45 -10.78 -1.21 -9.39
N VAL A 46 -9.46 -1.38 -9.52
CA VAL A 46 -8.49 -0.29 -9.37
C VAL A 46 -7.43 -0.38 -10.46
N SER A 47 -7.02 0.78 -10.95
CA SER A 47 -5.91 0.92 -11.90
C SER A 47 -4.94 1.96 -11.36
N VAL A 48 -3.74 1.53 -10.97
CA VAL A 48 -2.72 2.39 -10.37
C VAL A 48 -1.47 2.40 -11.24
N ALA A 49 -1.11 3.57 -11.75
CA ALA A 49 0.15 3.76 -12.46
C ALA A 49 1.33 3.58 -11.51
N LEU A 50 2.26 2.69 -11.87
CA LEU A 50 3.51 2.44 -11.17
C LEU A 50 4.67 3.07 -11.93
N TYR A 51 5.58 3.68 -11.18
CA TYR A 51 6.79 4.30 -11.69
C TYR A 51 8.02 3.53 -11.21
N PRO A 52 9.12 3.51 -11.99
CA PRO A 52 10.38 2.92 -11.53
C PRO A 52 10.78 3.45 -10.15
N GLY A 53 11.09 2.55 -9.22
CA GLY A 53 11.31 2.87 -7.81
C GLY A 53 10.10 2.49 -6.95
N TRP A 54 9.88 3.26 -5.89
CA TRP A 54 8.89 2.96 -4.85
C TRP A 54 7.53 3.59 -5.16
N ASN A 55 6.48 2.78 -5.00
CA ASN A 55 5.08 3.15 -5.19
C ASN A 55 4.26 2.71 -3.98
N ALA A 56 3.23 3.47 -3.63
CA ALA A 56 2.31 3.11 -2.56
C ALA A 56 0.99 2.60 -3.15
N ILE A 57 0.61 1.36 -2.83
CA ILE A 57 -0.66 0.78 -3.23
C ILE A 57 -1.45 0.33 -1.99
N GLY A 58 -2.77 0.30 -2.12
CA GLY A 58 -3.70 -0.11 -1.07
C GLY A 58 -4.49 -1.34 -1.50
N TRP A 59 -4.46 -2.39 -0.71
CA TRP A 59 -5.23 -3.60 -1.00
C TRP A 59 -6.70 -3.36 -0.72
N TRP A 60 -7.52 -3.25 -1.77
CA TRP A 60 -8.93 -2.91 -1.66
C TRP A 60 -9.86 -4.13 -1.62
N ASN A 61 -9.40 -5.25 -2.17
CA ASN A 61 -10.19 -6.45 -2.41
C ASN A 61 -10.56 -7.14 -1.08
N THR A 62 -11.77 -7.68 -0.99
CA THR A 62 -12.24 -8.44 0.18
C THR A 62 -11.54 -9.77 0.35
N THR A 63 -11.01 -10.34 -0.73
CA THR A 63 -10.20 -11.55 -0.68
C THR A 63 -8.78 -11.20 -0.29
N SER A 64 -8.26 -11.84 0.75
CA SER A 64 -6.86 -11.70 1.15
C SER A 64 -5.92 -12.30 0.12
N THR A 65 -4.71 -11.77 0.02
CA THR A 65 -3.63 -12.32 -0.82
C THR A 65 -2.35 -12.45 0.01
N THR A 66 -1.25 -12.87 -0.61
CA THR A 66 0.08 -12.86 0.01
C THR A 66 1.01 -11.94 -0.76
N ALA A 67 2.11 -11.53 -0.12
CA ALA A 67 3.14 -10.73 -0.79
C ALA A 67 3.70 -11.44 -2.03
N ALA A 68 3.90 -12.75 -1.99
CA ALA A 68 4.33 -13.53 -3.15
C ALA A 68 3.31 -13.50 -4.30
N MET A 69 2.02 -13.68 -4.00
CA MET A 69 0.96 -13.64 -5.01
C MET A 69 0.84 -12.24 -5.64
N LEU A 70 0.86 -11.19 -4.83
CA LEU A 70 0.82 -9.82 -5.33
C LEU A 70 2.07 -9.48 -6.17
N ALA A 71 3.26 -9.89 -5.73
CA ALA A 71 4.49 -9.66 -6.48
C ALA A 71 4.45 -10.34 -7.85
N SER A 72 3.80 -11.50 -7.97
CA SER A 72 3.63 -12.22 -9.24
C SER A 72 2.70 -11.51 -10.24
N GLN A 73 1.84 -10.60 -9.75
CA GLN A 73 0.88 -9.85 -10.56
C GLN A 73 1.42 -8.49 -11.02
N ILE A 74 2.54 -8.04 -10.46
CA ILE A 74 3.14 -6.74 -10.76
C ILE A 74 4.35 -6.95 -11.66
N ILE A 75 4.28 -6.40 -12.88
CA ILE A 75 5.37 -6.45 -13.86
C ILE A 75 6.63 -5.81 -13.26
N ASP A 76 7.76 -6.49 -13.38
CA ASP A 76 9.07 -6.04 -12.92
C ASP A 76 9.12 -5.67 -11.42
N CYS A 77 8.30 -6.33 -10.60
CA CYS A 77 8.33 -6.21 -9.16
C CYS A 77 9.66 -6.72 -8.59
N GLN A 78 10.30 -5.90 -7.75
CA GLN A 78 11.53 -6.23 -7.04
C GLN A 78 11.28 -6.61 -5.59
N MET A 79 10.35 -5.92 -4.92
CA MET A 79 9.96 -6.22 -3.54
C MET A 79 8.65 -5.57 -3.15
N ILE A 80 8.02 -6.13 -2.12
CA ILE A 80 6.83 -5.59 -1.44
C ILE A 80 7.18 -5.44 0.03
N ALA A 81 6.89 -4.27 0.60
CA ALA A 81 7.05 -4.00 2.01
C ALA A 81 5.73 -3.53 2.61
N GLN A 82 5.43 -4.00 3.82
CA GLN A 82 4.35 -3.46 4.65
C GLN A 82 4.94 -2.84 5.91
N TRP A 83 4.33 -1.73 6.35
CA TRP A 83 4.63 -1.14 7.65
C TRP A 83 3.88 -1.90 8.73
N ASP A 84 4.61 -2.49 9.67
CA ASP A 84 4.07 -3.03 10.89
C ASP A 84 4.09 -1.94 11.97
N ALA A 85 2.91 -1.38 12.25
CA ALA A 85 2.75 -0.31 13.24
C ALA A 85 2.89 -0.80 14.69
N GLU A 86 2.73 -2.09 14.96
CA GLU A 86 2.89 -2.65 16.31
C GLU A 86 4.36 -2.70 16.70
N THR A 87 5.22 -3.13 15.76
CA THR A 87 6.68 -3.19 15.99
C THR A 87 7.43 -1.94 15.55
N GLY A 88 6.80 -1.07 14.75
CA GLY A 88 7.44 0.12 14.18
C GLY A 88 8.50 -0.23 13.13
N THR A 89 8.31 -1.32 12.39
CA THR A 89 9.28 -1.81 11.40
C THR A 89 8.62 -2.18 10.08
N TYR A 90 9.44 -2.37 9.04
CA TYR A 90 8.96 -2.90 7.76
C TYR A 90 9.17 -4.41 7.69
N ILE A 91 8.13 -5.14 7.28
CA ILE A 91 8.25 -6.52 6.83
C ILE A 91 8.37 -6.49 5.31
N THR A 92 9.41 -7.12 4.76
CA THR A 92 9.73 -7.05 3.33
C THR A 92 9.80 -8.43 2.69
N PHE A 93 9.11 -8.59 1.57
CA PHE A 93 9.20 -9.72 0.66
C PHE A 93 10.02 -9.33 -0.58
N LEU A 94 11.10 -10.04 -0.88
CA LEU A 94 11.95 -9.80 -2.05
C LEU A 94 11.54 -10.73 -3.19
N ALA A 95 11.08 -10.18 -4.31
CA ALA A 95 10.62 -10.97 -5.45
C ALA A 95 11.76 -11.81 -6.03
N GLY A 96 11.51 -13.11 -6.24
CA GLY A 96 12.51 -14.06 -6.74
C GLY A 96 13.59 -14.49 -5.73
N ILE A 97 13.61 -13.92 -4.52
CA ILE A 97 14.59 -14.25 -3.47
C ILE A 97 13.90 -14.84 -2.23
N THR A 98 12.84 -14.21 -1.75
CA THR A 98 12.05 -14.70 -0.61
C THR A 98 11.14 -15.84 -1.08
N PRO A 99 11.22 -17.04 -0.48
CA PRO A 99 10.34 -18.15 -0.86
C PRO A 99 8.86 -17.86 -0.49
N PRO A 100 7.90 -18.22 -1.36
CA PRO A 100 6.48 -18.22 -0.99
C PRO A 100 6.21 -19.10 0.24
N GLY A 101 5.32 -18.66 1.13
CA GLY A 101 5.01 -19.32 2.39
C GLY A 101 6.09 -19.20 3.49
N SER A 102 7.18 -18.45 3.24
CA SER A 102 8.16 -18.12 4.28
C SER A 102 7.60 -17.09 5.27
N PRO A 103 8.24 -16.88 6.44
CA PRO A 103 7.80 -15.86 7.41
C PRO A 103 7.72 -14.43 6.88
N TRP A 104 8.39 -14.15 5.75
CA TRP A 104 8.37 -12.85 5.08
C TRP A 104 7.34 -12.76 3.94
N ASP A 105 6.66 -13.87 3.60
CA ASP A 105 5.49 -13.88 2.72
C ASP A 105 4.22 -13.61 3.53
N PHE A 106 4.07 -12.36 3.93
CA PHE A 106 2.97 -11.94 4.81
C PHE A 106 1.61 -11.93 4.09
N THR A 107 0.57 -12.21 4.86
CA THR A 107 -0.82 -12.10 4.40
C THR A 107 -1.21 -10.62 4.28
N ILE A 108 -1.75 -10.25 3.12
CA ILE A 108 -2.27 -8.92 2.83
C ILE A 108 -3.80 -8.97 2.95
N LEU A 109 -4.33 -8.12 3.84
CA LEU A 109 -5.75 -7.97 4.11
C LEU A 109 -6.28 -6.66 3.54
N ARG A 110 -7.60 -6.61 3.34
CA ARG A 110 -8.30 -5.40 2.89
C ARG A 110 -7.96 -4.21 3.79
N GLY A 111 -7.63 -3.08 3.17
CA GLY A 111 -7.27 -1.83 3.83
C GLY A 111 -5.78 -1.67 4.15
N MET A 112 -4.96 -2.71 3.95
CA MET A 112 -3.50 -2.59 4.15
C MET A 112 -2.85 -1.75 3.04
N GLY A 113 -2.00 -0.80 3.45
CA GLY A 113 -1.13 -0.03 2.57
C GLY A 113 0.25 -0.69 2.42
N LEU A 114 0.73 -0.77 1.19
CA LEU A 114 1.95 -1.47 0.81
C LEU A 114 2.88 -0.53 0.03
N LEU A 115 4.17 -0.69 0.24
CA LEU A 115 5.20 -0.13 -0.62
C LEU A 115 5.67 -1.21 -1.60
N VAL A 116 5.53 -0.93 -2.89
CA VAL A 116 6.00 -1.83 -3.96
C VAL A 116 7.14 -1.14 -4.69
N LYS A 117 8.24 -1.88 -4.86
CA LYS A 117 9.36 -1.43 -5.69
C LYS A 117 9.34 -2.14 -7.03
N VAL A 118 9.34 -1.38 -8.12
CA VAL A 118 9.40 -1.89 -9.49
C VAL A 118 10.62 -1.34 -10.24
N SER A 119 11.18 -2.10 -11.19
CA SER A 119 12.30 -1.62 -12.03
C SER A 119 11.86 -0.92 -13.32
N SER A 120 10.60 -1.05 -13.73
CA SER A 120 10.04 -0.36 -14.89
C SER A 120 8.66 0.23 -14.57
N GLY A 121 8.21 1.17 -15.41
CA GLY A 121 6.87 1.73 -15.28
C GLY A 121 5.83 0.74 -15.80
N SER A 122 4.73 0.58 -15.07
CA SER A 122 3.64 -0.32 -15.42
C SER A 122 2.32 0.18 -14.83
N VAL A 123 1.26 -0.61 -14.97
CA VAL A 123 -0.01 -0.36 -14.28
C VAL A 123 -0.32 -1.59 -13.45
N TRP A 124 -0.63 -1.38 -12.17
CA TRP A 124 -1.22 -2.41 -11.35
C TRP A 124 -2.73 -2.37 -11.51
N GLU A 125 -3.28 -3.47 -11.99
CA GLU A 125 -4.72 -3.74 -12.03
C GLU A 125 -5.05 -4.67 -10.85
N GLY A 126 -5.89 -4.19 -9.94
CA GLY A 126 -6.22 -4.88 -8.69
C GLY A 126 -7.68 -5.27 -8.59
#